data_AF-A0AAU6LVB8-F1
#
_entry.id   AF-A0AAU6LVB8-F1
#
_cell.length_a   1.000
_cell.length_b   1.000
_cell.length_c   1.000
_cell.angle_alpha   90.00
_cell.angle_beta   90.00
_cell.angle_gamma   90.00
#
_symmetry.space_group_name_H-M   'P 1'
#
loop_
_entity.id
_entity.type
_entity.pdbx_description
1 polymer ?
#
loop_
_entity_poly.entity_id
_entity_poly.type
_entity_poly.pdbx_seq_one_letter_code
_entity_poly.pdbx_strand_id
1 'polypeptide(L)'
;MSDNTNGPADETGGEQLAAWIDDVPARVMRLNTWYTPEEFEPDMSAESLALLEDAIVFTYRPEGTPESEDFLQGAMAYLGEALMTVGGGRWAWSTTGRPVVLPDPALGLAPVGPLELIIAAQERAEPGAFTEAADRLRAAVAVHREREPGWKPAKEPTPGLDPAAAATPHPWLAGWLAERLDGFPAWAAGTGVAAEEWDFSPGSLETLGRLTVERFDTKEAYRAAEDTPFVQGALWYVGEVAVRHRHGAWTYREAAARIPREEVAKNIYLERPFVNQPTVRDGVGEVPFYALLAAVGDKDPAVLLERLARYRDTDPDDAPVEYRGDEA
;
A
#
# COMPACT_ATOMS: atom_id res chain seq x y z
N MET A 1 -48.49 13.20 -15.52
CA MET A 1 -47.64 12.59 -16.56
C MET A 1 -46.23 12.87 -16.15
N SER A 2 -45.62 11.87 -15.54
CA SER A 2 -44.20 11.83 -15.21
C SER A 2 -43.41 11.89 -16.52
N ASP A 3 -42.34 12.66 -16.54
CA ASP A 3 -41.22 12.29 -17.40
C ASP A 3 -39.94 12.36 -16.59
N ASN A 4 -39.27 11.22 -16.62
CA ASN A 4 -38.20 10.79 -15.75
C ASN A 4 -36.92 10.91 -16.59
N THR A 5 -36.18 12.00 -16.49
CA THR A 5 -34.87 12.12 -17.14
C THR A 5 -33.78 11.74 -16.15
N ASN A 6 -33.62 10.43 -16.01
CA ASN A 6 -32.40 9.79 -15.53
C ASN A 6 -31.36 9.97 -16.66
N GLY A 7 -30.59 11.07 -16.61
CA GLY A 7 -29.43 11.24 -17.49
C GLY A 7 -28.32 10.26 -17.11
N PRO A 8 -27.43 9.87 -18.03
CA PRO A 8 -26.30 9.02 -17.70
C PRO A 8 -25.48 9.74 -16.62
N ALA A 9 -25.14 9.04 -15.54
CA ALA A 9 -24.11 9.52 -14.63
C ALA A 9 -22.87 9.89 -15.46
N ASP A 10 -22.22 11.00 -15.13
CA ASP A 10 -21.11 11.61 -15.87
C ASP A 10 -19.94 10.60 -16.10
N GLU A 11 -20.02 9.81 -17.17
CA GLU A 11 -19.08 8.70 -17.47
C GLU A 11 -17.64 9.20 -17.54
N THR A 12 -17.44 10.42 -18.04
CA THR A 12 -16.12 11.07 -18.12
C THR A 12 -15.57 11.40 -16.73
N GLY A 13 -16.40 11.86 -15.79
CA GLY A 13 -16.00 12.07 -14.40
C GLY A 13 -15.62 10.75 -13.70
N GLY A 14 -16.31 9.65 -14.03
CA GLY A 14 -15.99 8.31 -13.53
C GLY A 14 -14.63 7.78 -14.01
N GLU A 15 -14.33 7.90 -15.30
CA GLU A 15 -13.03 7.50 -15.86
C GLU A 15 -11.88 8.34 -15.31
N GLN A 16 -12.08 9.66 -15.20
CA GLN A 16 -11.08 10.57 -14.64
C GLN A 16 -10.81 10.31 -13.16
N LEU A 17 -11.86 10.02 -12.39
CA LEU A 17 -11.71 9.62 -10.99
C LEU A 17 -10.94 8.32 -10.85
N ALA A 18 -11.27 7.30 -11.64
CA ALA A 18 -10.59 6.01 -11.60
C ALA A 18 -9.10 6.14 -11.95
N ALA A 19 -8.77 6.90 -13.00
CA ALA A 19 -7.39 7.18 -13.38
C ALA A 19 -6.64 7.99 -12.30
N TRP A 20 -7.30 8.96 -11.68
CA TRP A 20 -6.72 9.71 -10.56
C TRP A 20 -6.35 8.78 -9.40
N ILE A 21 -7.31 7.97 -8.93
CA ILE A 21 -7.13 7.05 -7.80
C ILE A 21 -5.99 6.06 -8.07
N ASP A 22 -5.93 5.47 -9.27
CA ASP A 22 -4.86 4.51 -9.65
C ASP A 22 -3.47 5.15 -9.62
N ASP A 23 -3.38 6.44 -9.94
CA ASP A 23 -2.13 7.20 -9.92
C ASP A 23 -1.75 7.75 -8.53
N VAL A 24 -2.69 7.88 -7.57
CA VAL A 24 -2.43 8.51 -6.24
C VAL A 24 -1.19 7.92 -5.56
N PRO A 25 -0.99 6.59 -5.44
CA PRO A 25 0.20 6.03 -4.81
C PRO A 25 1.50 6.45 -5.48
N ALA A 26 1.52 6.45 -6.82
CA ALA A 26 2.71 6.85 -7.57
C ALA A 26 3.00 8.35 -7.43
N ARG A 27 1.96 9.19 -7.33
CA ARG A 27 2.07 10.63 -7.11
C ARG A 27 2.62 10.95 -5.71
N VAL A 28 2.08 10.31 -4.67
CA VAL A 28 2.56 10.46 -3.29
C VAL A 28 4.01 9.98 -3.17
N MET A 29 4.34 8.83 -3.78
CA MET A 29 5.71 8.32 -3.81
C MET A 29 6.67 9.32 -4.48
N ARG A 30 6.31 9.89 -5.64
CA ARG A 30 7.17 10.86 -6.33
C ARG A 30 7.32 12.15 -5.55
N LEU A 31 6.25 12.67 -4.94
CA LEU A 31 6.30 13.82 -4.02
C LEU A 31 7.38 13.59 -2.96
N ASN A 32 7.27 12.48 -2.24
CA ASN A 32 8.17 12.12 -1.15
C ASN A 32 9.62 11.86 -1.59
N THR A 33 9.81 11.30 -2.78
CA THR A 33 11.15 10.91 -3.25
C THR A 33 11.93 12.09 -3.80
N TRP A 34 11.25 13.02 -4.48
CA TRP A 34 11.93 14.00 -5.34
C TRP A 34 11.74 15.45 -4.95
N TYR A 35 10.69 15.77 -4.19
CA TYR A 35 10.26 17.15 -4.04
C TYR A 35 10.17 17.65 -2.60
N THR A 36 10.22 16.76 -1.61
CA THR A 36 10.10 17.12 -0.20
C THR A 36 11.49 17.29 0.46
N PRO A 37 11.63 18.21 1.44
CA PRO A 37 12.86 18.36 2.23
C PRO A 37 13.27 17.06 2.96
N GLU A 38 14.53 16.97 3.38
CA GLU A 38 15.04 15.81 4.12
C GLU A 38 14.30 15.58 5.45
N GLU A 39 13.80 16.66 6.05
CA GLU A 39 13.02 16.64 7.30
C GLU A 39 11.52 16.32 7.10
N PHE A 40 11.05 16.16 5.87
CA PHE A 40 9.66 15.82 5.60
C PHE A 40 9.41 14.33 5.81
N GLU A 41 8.64 14.00 6.83
CA GLU A 41 8.12 12.65 7.02
C GLU A 41 6.70 12.57 6.42
N PRO A 42 6.46 11.73 5.39
CA PRO A 42 5.17 11.61 4.70
C PRO A 42 4.15 10.77 5.49
N ASP A 43 3.98 11.06 6.78
CA ASP A 43 3.17 10.26 7.72
C ASP A 43 1.67 10.62 7.72
N MET A 44 1.27 11.57 6.87
CA MET A 44 -0.08 12.14 6.80
C MET A 44 -0.55 12.81 8.11
N SER A 45 0.39 13.20 8.99
CA SER A 45 0.11 13.94 10.22
C SER A 45 -0.19 15.42 9.98
N ALA A 46 -0.62 16.11 11.06
CA ALA A 46 -0.74 17.57 11.04
C ALA A 46 0.61 18.26 10.79
N GLU A 47 1.70 17.69 11.31
CA GLU A 47 3.04 18.25 11.21
C GLU A 47 3.56 18.16 9.77
N SER A 48 3.38 17.01 9.11
CA SER A 48 3.73 16.86 7.70
C SER A 48 2.91 17.78 6.80
N LEU A 49 1.63 18.02 7.10
CA LEU A 49 0.81 18.99 6.37
C LEU A 49 1.35 20.42 6.49
N ALA A 50 1.80 20.83 7.67
CA ALA A 50 2.41 22.15 7.87
C ALA A 50 3.70 22.29 7.07
N LEU A 51 4.58 21.28 7.09
CA LEU A 51 5.82 21.28 6.30
C LEU A 51 5.56 21.31 4.78
N LEU A 52 4.56 20.57 4.30
CA LEU A 52 4.16 20.62 2.89
C LEU A 52 3.63 22.01 2.51
N GLU A 53 2.83 22.63 3.38
CA GLU A 53 2.32 23.98 3.15
C GLU A 53 3.45 25.01 3.08
N ASP A 54 4.42 24.95 4.00
CA ASP A 54 5.62 25.79 3.99
C ASP A 54 6.39 25.64 2.68
N ALA A 55 6.65 24.41 2.23
CA ALA A 55 7.34 24.14 0.98
C ALA A 55 6.60 24.74 -0.23
N ILE A 56 5.26 24.66 -0.23
CA ILE A 56 4.42 25.26 -1.25
C ILE A 56 4.56 26.79 -1.18
N VAL A 57 4.21 27.42 -0.06
CA VAL A 57 4.16 28.87 0.10
C VAL A 57 5.51 29.52 -0.22
N PHE A 58 6.62 28.97 0.30
CA PHE A 58 7.92 29.61 0.17
C PHE A 58 8.66 29.22 -1.11
N THR A 59 8.54 27.97 -1.57
CA THR A 59 9.42 27.42 -2.61
C THR A 59 8.70 27.12 -3.93
N TYR A 60 7.43 26.72 -3.92
CA TYR A 60 6.72 26.36 -5.16
C TYR A 60 6.41 27.59 -6.03
N ARG A 61 6.67 27.46 -7.34
CA ARG A 61 6.27 28.42 -8.37
C ARG A 61 5.52 27.67 -9.48
N PRO A 62 4.29 28.11 -9.86
CA PRO A 62 3.54 27.48 -10.93
C PRO A 62 4.12 27.93 -12.29
N GLU A 63 5.21 27.28 -12.70
CA GLU A 63 5.92 27.62 -13.94
C GLU A 63 5.31 26.96 -15.19
N GLY A 64 4.34 26.04 -15.02
CA GLY A 64 3.73 25.29 -16.13
C GLY A 64 4.69 24.29 -16.78
N THR A 65 5.76 23.92 -16.07
CA THR A 65 6.69 22.86 -16.47
C THR A 65 6.15 21.49 -16.03
N PRO A 66 6.51 20.40 -16.73
CA PRO A 66 6.14 19.04 -16.31
C PRO A 66 6.50 18.74 -14.84
N GLU A 67 7.63 19.26 -14.37
CA GLU A 67 8.07 19.11 -12.98
C GLU A 67 7.16 19.87 -12.01
N SER A 68 6.74 21.09 -12.35
CA SER A 68 5.82 21.88 -11.53
C SER A 68 4.41 21.29 -11.50
N GLU A 69 4.00 20.59 -12.56
CA GLU A 69 2.73 19.86 -12.64
C GLU A 69 2.78 18.57 -11.83
N ASP A 70 3.87 17.78 -11.92
CA ASP A 70 4.02 16.54 -11.15
C ASP A 70 4.07 16.82 -9.65
N PHE A 71 4.81 17.87 -9.23
CA PHE A 71 4.80 18.33 -7.84
C PHE A 71 3.39 18.71 -7.38
N LEU A 72 2.67 19.53 -8.15
CA LEU A 72 1.32 19.97 -7.78
C LEU A 72 0.35 18.79 -7.64
N GLN A 73 0.41 17.84 -8.57
CA GLN A 73 -0.40 16.63 -8.52
C GLN A 73 -0.05 15.75 -7.32
N GLY A 74 1.25 15.62 -7.01
CA GLY A 74 1.73 14.96 -5.79
C GLY A 74 1.22 15.63 -4.52
N ALA A 75 1.33 16.95 -4.41
CA ALA A 75 0.84 17.73 -3.27
C ALA A 75 -0.67 17.63 -3.09
N MET A 76 -1.44 17.71 -4.19
CA MET A 76 -2.89 17.51 -4.15
C MET A 76 -3.29 16.12 -3.66
N ALA A 77 -2.59 15.08 -4.15
CA ALA A 77 -2.79 13.71 -3.72
C ALA A 77 -2.49 13.53 -2.23
N TYR A 78 -1.32 13.97 -1.77
CA TYR A 78 -0.91 13.89 -0.37
C TYR A 78 -1.86 14.65 0.56
N LEU A 79 -2.20 15.90 0.23
CA LEU A 79 -3.12 16.72 1.02
C LEU A 79 -4.50 16.07 1.12
N GLY A 80 -5.04 15.53 0.03
CA GLY A 80 -6.34 14.86 0.08
C GLY A 80 -6.31 13.59 0.92
N GLU A 81 -5.28 12.76 0.78
CA GLU A 81 -5.07 11.57 1.61
C GLU A 81 -4.99 11.92 3.10
N ALA A 82 -4.18 12.92 3.46
CA ALA A 82 -4.03 13.39 4.83
C ALA A 82 -5.30 14.04 5.42
N LEU A 83 -6.16 14.63 4.60
CA LEU A 83 -7.47 15.09 5.07
C LEU A 83 -8.43 13.92 5.28
N MET A 84 -8.37 12.89 4.43
CA MET A 84 -9.18 11.68 4.61
C MET A 84 -8.75 10.83 5.81
N THR A 85 -7.47 10.85 6.22
CA THR A 85 -7.04 10.22 7.49
C THR A 85 -7.60 10.91 8.73
N VAL A 86 -8.14 12.12 8.59
CA VAL A 86 -8.78 12.85 9.69
C VAL A 86 -10.30 12.74 9.62
N GLY A 87 -10.89 13.03 8.46
CA GLY A 87 -12.34 13.14 8.30
C GLY A 87 -13.02 11.93 7.68
N GLY A 88 -12.28 10.86 7.38
CA GLY A 88 -12.77 9.75 6.57
C GLY A 88 -13.14 10.20 5.15
N GLY A 89 -14.08 9.50 4.54
CA GLY A 89 -14.62 9.88 3.24
C GLY A 89 -13.95 9.22 2.05
N ARG A 90 -13.98 9.87 0.89
CA ARG A 90 -13.47 9.32 -0.37
C ARG A 90 -13.05 10.40 -1.35
N TRP A 91 -12.30 10.01 -2.38
CA TRP A 91 -12.11 10.84 -3.57
C TRP A 91 -13.39 10.96 -4.39
N ALA A 92 -13.56 12.12 -5.02
CA ALA A 92 -14.57 12.35 -6.04
C ALA A 92 -14.03 13.30 -7.12
N TRP A 93 -14.77 13.39 -8.22
CA TRP A 93 -14.48 14.32 -9.30
C TRP A 93 -15.46 15.49 -9.28
N SER A 94 -14.94 16.70 -9.22
CA SER A 94 -15.75 17.92 -9.22
C SER A 94 -16.27 18.27 -10.62
N THR A 95 -17.34 19.05 -10.66
CA THR A 95 -17.91 19.58 -11.91
C THR A 95 -16.97 20.53 -12.65
N THR A 96 -15.90 21.02 -12.00
CA THR A 96 -14.85 21.85 -12.60
C THR A 96 -13.69 21.01 -13.16
N GLY A 97 -13.80 19.68 -13.14
CA GLY A 97 -12.80 18.77 -13.71
C GLY A 97 -11.57 18.56 -12.83
N ARG A 98 -11.75 18.60 -11.50
CA ARG A 98 -10.66 18.47 -10.52
C ARG A 98 -10.98 17.39 -9.46
N PRO A 99 -9.97 16.68 -8.93
CA PRO A 99 -10.18 15.78 -7.81
C PRO A 99 -10.50 16.58 -6.53
N VAL A 100 -11.46 16.08 -5.77
CA VAL A 100 -11.87 16.64 -4.47
C VAL A 100 -12.04 15.52 -3.45
N VAL A 101 -11.86 15.84 -2.17
CA VAL A 101 -12.19 14.95 -1.06
C VAL A 101 -13.63 15.20 -0.64
N LEU A 102 -14.44 14.15 -0.57
CA LEU A 102 -15.72 14.15 0.11
C LEU A 102 -15.52 13.57 1.51
N PRO A 103 -15.57 14.37 2.60
CA PRO A 103 -15.46 13.86 3.96
C PRO A 103 -16.56 12.83 4.26
N ASP A 104 -16.42 12.08 5.36
CA ASP A 104 -17.47 11.14 5.78
C ASP A 104 -18.85 11.83 5.80
N PRO A 105 -19.87 11.29 5.09
CA PRO A 105 -21.21 11.86 5.07
C PRO A 105 -21.81 12.15 6.45
N ALA A 106 -21.43 11.39 7.48
CA ALA A 106 -21.87 11.59 8.87
C ALA A 106 -21.41 12.94 9.46
N LEU A 107 -20.39 13.58 8.88
CA LEU A 107 -19.90 14.90 9.28
C LEU A 107 -20.71 16.04 8.64
N GLY A 108 -21.44 15.78 7.54
CA GLY A 108 -22.25 16.79 6.84
C GLY A 108 -21.43 17.97 6.28
N LEU A 109 -20.14 17.76 5.99
CA LEU A 109 -19.23 18.79 5.49
C LEU A 109 -19.26 18.89 3.96
N ALA A 110 -18.92 20.07 3.45
CA ALA A 110 -18.77 20.30 2.02
C ALA A 110 -17.51 19.58 1.46
N PRO A 111 -17.46 19.31 0.14
CA PRO A 111 -16.25 18.82 -0.51
C PRO A 111 -15.06 19.74 -0.25
N VAL A 112 -13.90 19.14 -0.02
CA VAL A 112 -12.63 19.84 0.15
C VAL A 112 -11.78 19.65 -1.10
N GLY A 113 -11.49 20.74 -1.80
CA GLY A 113 -10.65 20.72 -2.99
C GLY A 113 -9.18 20.97 -2.65
N PRO A 114 -8.27 20.01 -2.85
CA PRO A 114 -6.85 20.19 -2.52
C PRO A 114 -6.20 21.33 -3.30
N LEU A 115 -6.58 21.52 -4.57
CA LEU A 115 -6.04 22.62 -5.38
C LEU A 115 -6.48 23.98 -4.83
N GLU A 116 -7.73 24.11 -4.41
CA GLU A 116 -8.30 25.32 -3.83
C GLU A 116 -7.61 25.70 -2.52
N LEU A 117 -7.23 24.71 -1.71
CA LEU A 117 -6.43 24.94 -0.50
C LEU A 117 -5.01 25.42 -0.85
N ILE A 118 -4.37 24.80 -1.84
CA ILE A 118 -3.02 25.20 -2.32
C ILE A 118 -3.04 26.64 -2.85
N ILE A 119 -4.06 27.00 -3.65
CA ILE A 119 -4.25 28.36 -4.16
C ILE A 119 -4.45 29.32 -2.99
N ALA A 120 -5.31 28.98 -2.02
CA ALA A 120 -5.54 29.83 -0.85
C ALA A 120 -4.28 30.06 -0.01
N ALA A 121 -3.44 29.03 0.18
CA ALA A 121 -2.16 29.15 0.87
C ALA A 121 -1.20 30.11 0.13
N GLN A 122 -1.10 29.97 -1.20
CA GLN A 122 -0.28 30.85 -2.05
C GLN A 122 -0.76 32.31 -2.02
N GLU A 123 -2.07 32.54 -2.13
CA GLU A 123 -2.67 33.88 -2.16
C GLU A 123 -2.51 34.61 -0.82
N ARG A 124 -2.58 33.89 0.30
CA ARG A 124 -2.34 34.45 1.64
C ARG A 124 -0.86 34.77 1.87
N ALA A 125 0.05 34.06 1.19
CA ALA A 125 1.50 34.11 1.41
C ALA A 125 1.91 33.83 2.88
N GLU A 126 1.04 33.13 3.61
CA GLU A 126 1.23 32.72 5.00
C GLU A 126 0.71 31.27 5.14
N PRO A 127 1.47 30.38 5.80
CA PRO A 127 1.03 29.00 6.08
C PRO A 127 -0.16 28.96 7.04
N GLY A 128 -1.07 28.01 6.85
CA GLY A 128 -2.15 27.69 7.78
C GLY A 128 -3.42 27.16 7.13
N ALA A 129 -3.60 27.29 5.82
CA ALA A 129 -4.79 26.84 5.11
C ALA A 129 -4.99 25.32 5.21
N PHE A 130 -3.92 24.52 5.22
CA PHE A 130 -4.03 23.07 5.31
C PHE A 130 -4.37 22.66 6.74
N THR A 131 -3.71 23.28 7.72
CA THR A 131 -3.97 23.05 9.14
C THR A 131 -5.40 23.46 9.51
N GLU A 132 -5.89 24.61 9.03
CA GLU A 132 -7.28 25.06 9.20
C GLU A 132 -8.29 24.07 8.59
N ALA A 133 -7.98 23.47 7.43
CA ALA A 133 -8.82 22.45 6.83
C ALA A 133 -8.86 21.17 7.69
N ALA A 134 -7.70 20.70 8.14
CA ALA A 134 -7.60 19.54 9.02
C ALA A 134 -8.29 19.77 10.37
N ASP A 135 -8.14 20.94 10.99
CA ASP A 135 -8.77 21.28 12.26
C ASP A 135 -10.29 21.36 12.17
N ARG A 136 -10.82 21.86 11.04
CA ARG A 136 -12.27 21.81 10.78
C ARG A 136 -12.79 20.38 10.74
N LEU A 137 -12.05 19.47 10.11
CA LEU A 137 -12.41 18.04 10.11
C LEU A 137 -12.33 17.45 11.52
N ARG A 138 -11.23 17.68 12.25
CA ARG A 138 -11.07 17.22 13.66
C ARG A 138 -12.20 17.70 14.55
N ALA A 139 -12.57 18.97 14.43
CA ALA A 139 -13.66 19.55 15.21
C ALA A 139 -15.00 18.89 14.89
N ALA A 140 -15.30 18.66 13.60
CA ALA A 140 -16.52 17.96 13.20
C ALA A 140 -16.55 16.51 13.73
N VAL A 141 -15.43 15.80 13.66
CA VAL A 141 -15.28 14.44 14.20
C VAL A 141 -15.49 14.41 15.71
N ALA A 142 -14.91 15.37 16.44
CA ALA A 142 -15.10 15.48 17.89
C ALA A 142 -16.58 15.70 18.25
N VAL A 143 -17.26 16.62 17.56
CA VAL A 143 -18.70 16.89 17.76
C VAL A 143 -19.56 15.65 17.46
N HIS A 144 -19.20 14.85 16.46
CA HIS A 144 -19.90 13.60 16.17
C HIS A 144 -19.68 12.56 17.28
N ARG A 145 -18.43 12.40 17.76
CA ARG A 145 -18.07 11.47 18.84
C ARG A 145 -18.70 11.81 20.19
N GLU A 146 -19.05 13.08 20.44
CA GLU A 146 -19.85 13.45 21.62
C GLU A 146 -21.25 12.81 21.60
N ARG A 147 -21.81 12.55 20.42
CA ARG A 147 -23.13 11.93 20.24
C ARG A 147 -23.03 10.40 20.16
N GLU A 148 -21.98 9.90 19.53
CA GLU A 148 -21.71 8.48 19.34
C GLU A 148 -20.29 8.12 19.81
N PRO A 149 -20.11 7.85 21.12
CA PRO A 149 -18.81 7.47 21.66
C PRO A 149 -18.28 6.20 20.99
N GLY A 150 -17.03 6.25 20.55
CA GLY A 150 -16.39 5.14 19.83
C GLY A 150 -16.56 5.17 18.31
N TRP A 151 -17.42 6.05 17.77
CA TRP A 151 -17.52 6.26 16.33
C TRP A 151 -16.20 6.73 15.73
N LYS A 152 -15.84 6.18 14.57
CA LYS A 152 -14.71 6.62 13.76
C LYS A 152 -15.20 7.00 12.35
N PRO A 153 -14.63 8.05 11.73
CA PRO A 153 -14.93 8.35 10.34
C PRO A 153 -14.51 7.19 9.45
N ALA A 154 -15.34 6.87 8.46
CA ALA A 154 -15.13 5.77 7.53
C ALA A 154 -14.49 6.27 6.23
N LYS A 155 -13.27 5.82 5.94
CA LYS A 155 -12.50 6.12 4.72
C LYS A 155 -12.67 5.01 3.69
N GLU A 156 -12.96 5.37 2.44
CA GLU A 156 -12.85 4.45 1.29
C GLU A 156 -11.36 4.23 0.98
N PRO A 157 -10.87 2.99 1.00
CA PRO A 157 -9.43 2.73 0.83
C PRO A 157 -8.92 3.22 -0.52
N THR A 158 -7.82 3.97 -0.51
CA THR A 158 -7.05 4.27 -1.71
C THR A 158 -6.14 3.07 -2.03
N PRO A 159 -6.34 2.35 -3.15
CA PRO A 159 -5.58 1.16 -3.48
C PRO A 159 -4.07 1.41 -3.49
N GLY A 160 -3.30 0.57 -2.81
CA GLY A 160 -1.83 0.68 -2.76
C GLY A 160 -1.29 1.71 -1.76
N LEU A 161 -2.16 2.48 -1.10
CA LEU A 161 -1.81 3.39 -0.01
C LEU A 161 -2.42 2.95 1.32
N ASP A 162 -3.69 2.53 1.29
CA ASP A 162 -4.43 2.13 2.47
C ASP A 162 -4.58 0.61 2.62
N PRO A 163 -4.79 0.14 3.87
CA PRO A 163 -5.41 -1.14 4.15
C PRO A 163 -6.65 -1.40 3.30
N ALA A 164 -6.60 -2.45 2.49
CA ALA A 164 -7.71 -2.95 1.70
C ALA A 164 -7.92 -4.44 1.96
N ALA A 165 -9.14 -4.93 1.71
CA ALA A 165 -9.43 -6.36 1.78
C ALA A 165 -8.51 -7.12 0.81
N ALA A 166 -8.09 -8.32 1.23
CA ALA A 166 -7.31 -9.19 0.36
C ALA A 166 -8.09 -9.48 -0.92
N ALA A 167 -7.56 -9.06 -2.06
CA ALA A 167 -8.16 -9.31 -3.36
C ALA A 167 -8.25 -10.82 -3.64
N THR A 168 -9.22 -11.22 -4.46
CA THR A 168 -9.30 -12.61 -4.96
C THR A 168 -7.97 -12.99 -5.62
N PRO A 169 -7.33 -14.10 -5.20
CA PRO A 169 -6.04 -14.49 -5.76
C PRO A 169 -6.12 -14.75 -7.26
N HIS A 170 -5.08 -14.34 -7.99
CA HIS A 170 -4.94 -14.67 -9.41
C HIS A 170 -5.07 -16.20 -9.63
N PRO A 171 -5.75 -16.69 -10.68
CA PRO A 171 -6.01 -18.12 -10.86
C PRO A 171 -4.73 -19.00 -10.85
N TRP A 172 -3.65 -18.51 -11.48
CA TRP A 172 -2.35 -19.19 -11.42
C TRP A 172 -1.83 -19.31 -9.98
N LEU A 173 -1.97 -18.25 -9.19
CA LEU A 173 -1.51 -18.25 -7.80
C LEU A 173 -2.38 -19.18 -6.95
N ALA A 174 -3.69 -19.19 -7.15
CA ALA A 174 -4.59 -20.10 -6.45
C ALA A 174 -4.22 -21.57 -6.71
N GLY A 175 -3.95 -21.93 -7.99
CA GLY A 175 -3.45 -23.25 -8.35
C GLY A 175 -2.07 -23.52 -7.75
N TRP A 176 -1.18 -22.51 -7.76
CA TRP A 176 0.17 -22.64 -7.22
C TRP A 176 0.16 -22.91 -5.71
N LEU A 177 -0.69 -22.21 -4.96
CA LEU A 177 -0.87 -22.40 -3.51
C LEU A 177 -1.49 -23.76 -3.19
N ALA A 178 -2.50 -24.19 -3.95
CA ALA A 178 -3.17 -25.46 -3.73
C ALA A 178 -2.23 -26.66 -3.89
N GLU A 179 -1.39 -26.65 -4.93
CA GLU A 179 -0.38 -27.70 -5.16
C GLU A 179 0.66 -27.76 -4.02
N ARG A 180 1.09 -26.60 -3.51
CA ARG A 180 2.05 -26.50 -2.40
C ARG A 180 1.45 -26.96 -1.07
N LEU A 181 0.21 -26.60 -0.80
CA LEU A 181 -0.51 -27.07 0.38
C LEU A 181 -0.67 -28.60 0.38
N ASP A 182 -1.07 -29.19 -0.75
CA ASP A 182 -1.22 -30.64 -0.90
C ASP A 182 0.14 -31.38 -0.83
N GLY A 183 1.17 -30.80 -1.44
CA GLY A 183 2.52 -31.36 -1.47
C GLY A 183 3.34 -31.18 -0.19
N PHE A 184 2.90 -30.34 0.75
CA PHE A 184 3.68 -29.97 1.94
C PHE A 184 4.17 -31.16 2.77
N PRO A 185 3.36 -32.19 3.09
CA PRO A 185 3.84 -33.33 3.87
C PRO A 185 5.01 -34.07 3.21
N ALA A 186 4.97 -34.23 1.89
CA ALA A 186 6.04 -34.87 1.13
C ALA A 186 7.29 -33.99 1.05
N TRP A 187 7.12 -32.68 0.88
CA TRP A 187 8.23 -31.72 0.91
C TRP A 187 8.92 -31.72 2.28
N ALA A 188 8.15 -31.62 3.37
CA ALA A 188 8.65 -31.62 4.74
C ALA A 188 9.45 -32.89 5.04
N ALA A 189 8.92 -34.07 4.70
CA ALA A 189 9.65 -35.33 4.83
C ALA A 189 10.94 -35.37 3.98
N GLY A 190 10.91 -34.78 2.80
CA GLY A 190 12.06 -34.69 1.88
C GLY A 190 13.20 -33.80 2.37
N THR A 191 12.98 -32.95 3.38
CA THR A 191 14.03 -32.11 3.99
C THR A 191 14.97 -32.90 4.90
N GLY A 192 14.55 -34.06 5.42
CA GLY A 192 15.28 -34.83 6.43
C GLY A 192 15.20 -34.26 7.85
N VAL A 193 14.45 -33.17 8.06
CA VAL A 193 14.13 -32.61 9.38
C VAL A 193 12.85 -33.24 9.93
N ALA A 194 12.73 -33.34 11.26
CA ALA A 194 11.54 -33.84 11.92
C ALA A 194 10.30 -33.02 11.53
N ALA A 195 9.18 -33.69 11.26
CA ALA A 195 7.96 -33.03 10.76
C ALA A 195 7.43 -31.96 11.73
N GLU A 196 7.66 -32.15 13.02
CA GLU A 196 7.24 -31.24 14.09
C GLU A 196 8.02 -29.92 14.11
N GLU A 197 9.20 -29.86 13.48
CA GLU A 197 9.94 -28.60 13.32
C GLU A 197 9.35 -27.72 12.20
N TRP A 198 8.53 -28.30 11.31
CA TRP A 198 7.80 -27.58 10.27
C TRP A 198 6.43 -27.12 10.76
N ASP A 199 6.43 -26.37 11.86
CA ASP A 199 5.23 -25.89 12.57
C ASP A 199 4.75 -24.49 12.13
N PHE A 200 5.42 -23.91 11.13
CA PHE A 200 5.24 -22.55 10.66
C PHE A 200 5.41 -21.46 11.73
N SER A 201 6.12 -21.75 12.82
CA SER A 201 6.57 -20.71 13.74
C SER A 201 7.66 -19.83 13.11
N PRO A 202 7.85 -18.59 13.57
CA PRO A 202 9.00 -17.79 13.15
C PRO A 202 10.35 -18.50 13.34
N GLY A 203 10.48 -19.31 14.40
CA GLY A 203 11.70 -20.08 14.69
C GLY A 203 12.02 -21.12 13.61
N SER A 204 10.99 -21.73 12.99
CA SER A 204 11.19 -22.70 11.90
C SER A 204 11.86 -22.11 10.65
N LEU A 205 11.87 -20.77 10.49
CA LEU A 205 12.60 -20.10 9.41
C LEU A 205 14.12 -20.21 9.58
N GLU A 206 14.64 -20.27 10.80
CA GLU A 206 16.08 -20.47 11.01
C GLU A 206 16.50 -21.87 10.54
N THR A 207 15.68 -22.89 10.81
CA THR A 207 15.89 -24.25 10.29
C THR A 207 15.86 -24.27 8.76
N LEU A 208 14.89 -23.61 8.12
CA LEU A 208 14.84 -23.49 6.66
C LEU A 208 16.04 -22.73 6.09
N GLY A 209 16.46 -21.65 6.75
CA GLY A 209 17.63 -20.87 6.38
C GLY A 209 18.89 -21.73 6.34
N ARG A 210 19.14 -22.52 7.39
CA ARG A 210 20.30 -23.43 7.46
C ARG A 210 20.28 -24.44 6.32
N LEU A 211 19.17 -25.14 6.13
CA LEU A 211 19.04 -26.12 5.05
C LEU A 211 19.30 -25.50 3.68
N THR A 212 18.80 -24.28 3.45
CA THR A 212 18.97 -23.59 2.17
C THR A 212 20.44 -23.22 1.94
N VAL A 213 21.11 -22.68 2.98
CA VAL A 213 22.53 -22.30 2.92
C VAL A 213 23.44 -23.51 2.77
N GLU A 214 23.14 -24.63 3.43
CA GLU A 214 23.88 -25.89 3.31
C GLU A 214 23.69 -26.55 1.94
N ARG A 215 22.51 -26.42 1.34
CA ARG A 215 22.18 -27.04 0.05
C ARG A 215 22.76 -26.28 -1.14
N PHE A 216 22.95 -24.97 -1.04
CA PHE A 216 23.35 -24.13 -2.16
C PHE A 216 24.62 -23.32 -1.86
N ASP A 217 25.68 -23.61 -2.62
CA ASP A 217 26.97 -22.95 -2.46
C ASP A 217 27.01 -21.52 -3.01
N THR A 218 26.23 -21.20 -4.04
CA THR A 218 26.23 -19.89 -4.69
C THR A 218 24.83 -19.40 -5.03
N LYS A 219 24.70 -18.08 -5.22
CA LYS A 219 23.46 -17.45 -5.72
C LYS A 219 23.04 -18.03 -7.07
N GLU A 220 24.00 -18.34 -7.92
CA GLU A 220 23.78 -18.90 -9.26
C GLU A 220 23.22 -20.32 -9.17
N ALA A 221 23.75 -21.15 -8.26
CA ALA A 221 23.23 -22.50 -8.02
C ALA A 221 21.78 -22.46 -7.49
N TYR A 222 21.48 -21.54 -6.56
CA TYR A 222 20.12 -21.34 -6.07
C TYR A 222 19.16 -20.88 -7.19
N ARG A 223 19.57 -19.89 -8.00
CA ARG A 223 18.75 -19.41 -9.14
C ARG A 223 18.47 -20.50 -10.15
N ALA A 224 19.46 -21.33 -10.47
CA ALA A 224 19.28 -22.46 -11.39
C ALA A 224 18.31 -23.53 -10.85
N ALA A 225 18.06 -23.54 -9.53
CA ALA A 225 17.17 -24.47 -8.87
C ALA A 225 15.78 -23.89 -8.55
N GLU A 226 15.43 -22.70 -9.07
CA GLU A 226 14.17 -21.99 -8.78
C GLU A 226 12.95 -22.91 -8.92
N ASP A 227 12.87 -23.68 -10.01
CA ASP A 227 11.73 -24.56 -10.31
C ASP A 227 11.80 -25.95 -9.64
N THR A 228 12.80 -26.19 -8.79
CA THR A 228 12.92 -27.49 -8.12
C THR A 228 11.92 -27.63 -6.97
N PRO A 229 11.47 -28.86 -6.64
CA PRO A 229 10.52 -29.07 -5.55
C PRO A 229 10.97 -28.50 -4.20
N PHE A 230 12.28 -28.59 -3.90
CA PHE A 230 12.83 -28.03 -2.66
C PHE A 230 12.63 -26.51 -2.61
N VAL A 231 13.07 -25.78 -3.64
CA VAL A 231 12.99 -24.32 -3.66
C VAL A 231 11.53 -23.87 -3.69
N GLN A 232 10.67 -24.48 -4.51
CA GLN A 232 9.24 -24.12 -4.56
C GLN A 232 8.54 -24.29 -3.21
N GLY A 233 8.82 -25.38 -2.48
CA GLY A 233 8.28 -25.55 -1.13
C GLY A 233 8.88 -24.59 -0.10
N ALA A 234 10.18 -24.25 -0.22
CA ALA A 234 10.82 -23.26 0.64
C ALA A 234 10.24 -21.85 0.45
N LEU A 235 10.00 -21.45 -0.80
CA LEU A 235 9.34 -20.18 -1.16
C LEU A 235 7.97 -20.08 -0.49
N TRP A 236 7.17 -21.13 -0.66
CA TRP A 236 5.85 -21.21 -0.07
C TRP A 236 5.92 -21.18 1.47
N TYR A 237 6.81 -21.96 2.08
CA TYR A 237 6.93 -22.02 3.53
C TYR A 237 7.28 -20.66 4.15
N VAL A 238 8.24 -19.93 3.59
CA VAL A 238 8.58 -18.57 4.05
C VAL A 238 7.38 -17.64 3.98
N GLY A 239 6.66 -17.63 2.85
CA GLY A 239 5.50 -16.77 2.71
C GLY A 239 4.34 -17.17 3.63
N GLU A 240 4.12 -18.46 3.86
CA GLU A 240 3.11 -18.96 4.80
C GLU A 240 3.38 -18.53 6.25
N VAL A 241 4.65 -18.46 6.67
CA VAL A 241 4.99 -17.91 7.99
C VAL A 241 4.61 -16.43 8.07
N ALA A 242 4.87 -15.64 7.02
CA ALA A 242 4.44 -14.24 6.97
C ALA A 242 2.90 -14.09 6.96
N VAL A 243 2.18 -14.92 6.22
CA VAL A 243 0.72 -14.95 6.21
C VAL A 243 0.16 -15.22 7.61
N ARG A 244 0.71 -16.21 8.32
CA ARG A 244 0.21 -16.62 9.65
C ARG A 244 0.57 -15.66 10.79
N HIS A 245 1.72 -15.00 10.72
CA HIS A 245 2.26 -14.24 11.86
C HIS A 245 2.35 -12.73 11.63
N ARG A 246 2.15 -12.26 10.40
CA ARG A 246 2.44 -10.87 10.00
C ARG A 246 1.40 -10.29 9.04
N HIS A 247 0.16 -10.77 9.09
CA HIS A 247 -0.92 -10.27 8.23
C HIS A 247 -0.55 -10.25 6.74
N GLY A 248 0.31 -11.18 6.33
CA GLY A 248 0.72 -11.33 4.94
C GLY A 248 -0.44 -11.85 4.10
N ALA A 249 -0.48 -11.44 2.84
CA ALA A 249 -1.35 -12.01 1.81
C ALA A 249 -0.51 -12.37 0.59
N TRP A 250 -0.76 -13.55 0.04
CA TRP A 250 -0.14 -13.97 -1.21
C TRP A 250 -0.69 -13.15 -2.38
N THR A 251 0.23 -12.62 -3.19
CA THR A 251 -0.06 -11.86 -4.40
C THR A 251 0.78 -12.39 -5.56
N TYR A 252 0.25 -12.26 -6.77
CA TYR A 252 0.93 -12.54 -8.02
C TYR A 252 0.49 -11.53 -9.06
N ARG A 253 1.44 -11.02 -9.84
CA ARG A 253 1.17 -10.07 -10.93
C ARG A 253 1.76 -10.60 -12.22
N GLU A 254 0.91 -10.81 -13.21
CA GLU A 254 1.34 -11.12 -14.57
C GLU A 254 1.88 -9.85 -15.25
N ALA A 255 2.95 -9.99 -16.02
CA ALA A 255 3.44 -8.88 -16.82
C ALA A 255 2.47 -8.60 -17.98
N ALA A 256 2.06 -7.34 -18.14
CA ALA A 256 1.28 -6.96 -19.31
C ALA A 256 2.08 -7.24 -20.59
N ALA A 257 1.42 -7.77 -21.63
CA ALA A 257 2.07 -8.17 -22.89
C ALA A 257 2.86 -7.06 -23.59
N ARG A 258 2.56 -5.80 -23.29
CA ARG A 258 3.25 -4.60 -23.80
C ARG A 258 4.60 -4.32 -23.13
N ILE A 259 4.89 -4.93 -21.98
CA ILE A 259 6.12 -4.68 -21.23
C ILE A 259 7.24 -5.54 -21.82
N PRO A 260 8.38 -4.95 -22.25
CA PRO A 260 9.51 -5.70 -22.75
C PRO A 260 10.06 -6.69 -21.72
N ARG A 261 10.50 -7.88 -22.17
CA ARG A 261 10.92 -8.98 -21.26
C ARG A 261 12.11 -8.60 -20.39
N GLU A 262 13.01 -7.76 -20.88
CA GLU A 262 14.12 -7.19 -20.12
C GLU A 262 13.65 -6.29 -18.96
N GLU A 263 12.53 -5.59 -19.10
CA GLU A 263 11.94 -4.78 -18.03
C GLU A 263 11.17 -5.65 -17.05
N VAL A 264 10.49 -6.70 -17.54
CA VAL A 264 9.87 -7.72 -16.68
C VAL A 264 10.93 -8.37 -15.78
N ALA A 265 12.08 -8.74 -16.34
CA ALA A 265 13.17 -9.38 -15.60
C ALA A 265 13.79 -8.49 -14.50
N LYS A 266 13.67 -7.16 -14.59
CA LYS A 266 14.13 -6.21 -13.57
C LYS A 266 13.12 -6.02 -12.44
N ASN A 267 11.84 -6.32 -12.68
CA ASN A 267 10.79 -6.15 -11.68
C ASN A 267 10.62 -7.45 -10.87
N ILE A 268 11.09 -7.41 -9.62
CA ILE A 268 11.05 -8.57 -8.72
C ILE A 268 9.62 -9.04 -8.38
N TYR A 269 8.61 -8.20 -8.58
CA TYR A 269 7.20 -8.47 -8.26
C TYR A 269 6.37 -8.94 -9.46
N LEU A 270 6.96 -9.02 -10.66
CA LEU A 270 6.28 -9.58 -11.83
C LEU A 270 6.65 -11.05 -12.01
N GLU A 271 5.64 -11.84 -12.39
CA GLU A 271 5.77 -13.26 -12.73
C GLU A 271 6.37 -14.14 -11.61
N ARG A 272 6.35 -13.66 -10.36
CA ARG A 272 6.73 -14.41 -9.16
C ARG A 272 5.68 -14.24 -8.06
N PRO A 273 5.39 -15.29 -7.26
CA PRO A 273 4.54 -15.16 -6.10
C PRO A 273 5.30 -14.39 -5.01
N PHE A 274 4.61 -13.45 -4.37
CA PHE A 274 5.16 -12.63 -3.30
C PHE A 274 4.12 -12.44 -2.20
N VAL A 275 4.58 -12.04 -1.02
CA VAL A 275 3.70 -11.70 0.09
C VAL A 275 3.76 -10.20 0.32
N ASN A 276 2.61 -9.57 0.48
CA ASN A 276 2.47 -8.18 0.90
C ASN A 276 1.54 -8.09 2.12
N GLN A 277 1.41 -6.91 2.72
CA GLN A 277 0.47 -6.69 3.83
C GLN A 277 -0.64 -5.74 3.37
N PRO A 278 -1.59 -6.20 2.53
CA PRO A 278 -2.60 -5.31 1.95
C PRO A 278 -3.53 -4.74 3.01
N THR A 279 -3.63 -5.34 4.20
CA THR A 279 -4.46 -4.87 5.31
C THR A 279 -3.68 -4.05 6.33
N VAL A 280 -2.40 -3.74 6.08
CA VAL A 280 -1.55 -2.96 7.00
C VAL A 280 -1.06 -1.72 6.28
N ARG A 281 -1.24 -0.57 6.91
CA ARG A 281 -0.80 0.71 6.35
C ARG A 281 0.73 0.74 6.30
N ASP A 282 1.27 1.25 5.19
CA ASP A 282 2.72 1.20 4.90
C ASP A 282 3.30 -0.22 5.04
N GLY A 283 2.44 -1.22 4.80
CA GLY A 283 2.78 -2.62 4.84
C GLY A 283 3.87 -2.95 3.84
N VAL A 284 4.76 -3.87 4.21
CA VAL A 284 5.87 -4.25 3.34
C VAL A 284 5.46 -5.36 2.38
N GLY A 285 6.13 -5.38 1.23
CA GLY A 285 6.09 -6.49 0.28
C GLY A 285 7.44 -7.21 0.27
N GLU A 286 7.40 -8.53 0.20
CA GLU A 286 8.60 -9.33 0.02
C GLU A 286 8.34 -10.51 -0.91
N VAL A 287 9.32 -10.78 -1.76
CA VAL A 287 9.35 -11.92 -2.65
C VAL A 287 10.22 -12.98 -1.96
N PRO A 288 9.65 -14.09 -1.44
CA PRO A 288 10.40 -15.10 -0.68
C PRO A 288 11.67 -15.62 -1.39
N PHE A 289 11.66 -15.62 -2.72
CA PHE A 289 12.81 -15.99 -3.54
C PHE A 289 14.05 -15.16 -3.24
N TYR A 290 13.90 -13.85 -3.12
CA TYR A 290 15.03 -12.95 -2.88
C TYR A 290 15.47 -12.96 -1.41
N ALA A 291 14.59 -13.32 -0.47
CA ALA A 291 14.96 -13.55 0.93
C ALA A 291 15.87 -14.78 1.06
N LEU A 292 15.48 -15.91 0.45
CA LEU A 292 16.30 -17.13 0.40
C LEU A 292 17.60 -16.93 -0.40
N LEU A 293 17.54 -16.22 -1.53
CA LEU A 293 18.73 -15.87 -2.32
C LEU A 293 19.72 -15.00 -1.53
N ALA A 294 19.21 -14.09 -0.68
CA ALA A 294 20.04 -13.28 0.22
C ALA A 294 20.71 -14.18 1.27
N ALA A 295 19.95 -15.06 1.94
CA ALA A 295 20.50 -16.02 2.91
C ALA A 295 21.64 -16.88 2.31
N VAL A 296 21.45 -17.44 1.10
CA VAL A 296 22.48 -18.20 0.37
C VAL A 296 23.70 -17.34 0.04
N GLY A 297 23.46 -16.11 -0.37
CA GLY A 297 24.50 -15.15 -0.74
C GLY A 297 25.40 -14.72 0.39
N ASP A 298 24.76 -14.40 1.51
CA ASP A 298 25.40 -13.85 2.70
C ASP A 298 25.91 -14.98 3.61
N LYS A 299 25.56 -16.23 3.28
CA LYS A 299 25.83 -17.44 4.07
C LYS A 299 25.30 -17.32 5.49
N ASP A 300 24.15 -16.67 5.62
CA ASP A 300 23.51 -16.36 6.88
C ASP A 300 22.06 -16.89 6.91
N PRO A 301 21.78 -17.93 7.71
CA PRO A 301 20.44 -18.47 7.85
C PRO A 301 19.47 -17.54 8.59
N ALA A 302 19.96 -16.57 9.38
CA ALA A 302 19.14 -15.66 10.17
C ALA A 302 18.41 -14.62 9.30
N VAL A 303 18.87 -14.40 8.06
CA VAL A 303 18.28 -13.45 7.11
C VAL A 303 16.76 -13.65 6.98
N LEU A 304 16.26 -14.88 6.96
CA LEU A 304 14.81 -15.13 6.82
C LEU A 304 14.00 -14.57 8.00
N LEU A 305 14.53 -14.66 9.22
CA LEU A 305 13.88 -14.12 10.42
C LEU A 305 13.97 -12.58 10.44
N GLU A 306 15.11 -12.02 10.03
CA GLU A 306 15.29 -10.57 9.88
C GLU A 306 14.33 -9.99 8.83
N ARG A 307 14.11 -10.71 7.73
CA ARG A 307 13.14 -10.37 6.69
C ARG A 307 11.71 -10.38 7.23
N LEU A 308 11.32 -11.43 7.95
CA LEU A 308 10.01 -11.50 8.62
C LEU A 308 9.80 -10.34 9.61
N ALA A 309 10.85 -9.90 10.30
CA ALA A 309 10.78 -8.78 11.25
C ALA A 309 10.55 -7.41 10.60
N ARG A 310 10.68 -7.28 9.28
CA ARG A 310 10.35 -6.03 8.55
C ARG A 310 8.87 -5.83 8.33
N TYR A 311 8.09 -6.91 8.41
CA TYR A 311 6.65 -6.83 8.34
C TYR A 311 6.12 -6.02 9.52
N ARG A 312 5.21 -5.11 9.22
CA ARG A 312 4.57 -4.23 10.21
C ARG A 312 3.50 -5.00 10.97
N ASP A 313 3.33 -4.69 12.25
CA ASP A 313 2.12 -5.09 12.95
C ASP A 313 0.95 -4.24 12.43
N THR A 314 -0.29 -4.69 12.64
CA THR A 314 -1.48 -3.88 12.32
C THR A 314 -1.40 -2.54 13.03
N ASP A 315 -1.98 -1.50 12.42
CA ASP A 315 -2.19 -0.25 13.12
C ASP A 315 -2.88 -0.54 14.47
N PRO A 316 -2.47 0.13 15.57
CA PRO A 316 -3.12 -0.06 16.84
C PRO A 316 -4.62 0.29 16.72
N ASP A 317 -5.44 -0.22 17.64
CA ASP A 317 -6.89 0.03 17.70
C ASP A 317 -7.25 1.54 17.76
N ASP A 318 -6.27 2.45 17.87
CA ASP A 318 -6.40 3.90 17.90
C ASP A 318 -6.30 4.60 16.52
N ALA A 319 -6.23 3.84 15.41
CA ALA A 319 -6.26 4.41 14.07
C ALA A 319 -7.38 5.46 13.92
N PRO A 320 -7.10 6.65 13.33
CA PRO A 320 -8.00 7.80 13.38
C PRO A 320 -9.29 7.60 12.58
N VAL A 321 -9.27 6.68 11.61
CA VAL A 321 -10.38 6.30 10.73
C VAL A 321 -10.55 4.79 10.70
N GLU A 322 -11.74 4.35 10.30
CA GLU A 322 -12.01 2.97 9.89
C GLU A 322 -12.04 2.89 8.37
N TYR A 323 -11.52 1.81 7.82
CA TYR A 323 -11.56 1.56 6.38
C TYR A 323 -12.87 0.87 6.01
N ARG A 324 -13.59 1.41 5.02
CA ARG A 324 -14.77 0.76 4.47
C ARG A 324 -14.32 -0.51 3.74
N GLY A 325 -14.67 -1.67 4.30
CA GLY A 325 -14.66 -2.93 3.57
C GLY A 325 -15.95 -3.05 2.77
N ASP A 326 -15.86 -3.45 1.51
CA ASP A 326 -17.02 -3.78 0.67
C ASP A 326 -17.86 -4.84 1.39
N GLU A 327 -18.93 -4.42 2.08
CA GLU A 327 -19.97 -5.36 2.48
C GLU A 327 -20.53 -5.99 1.20
N ALA A 328 -20.45 -7.33 1.19
CA ALA A 328 -20.75 -8.23 0.09
C ALA A 328 -22.09 -7.99 -0.64
#